data_AF-A0A1Q5PE35-F1
#
_entry.id   AF-A0A1Q5PE35-F1
#
_cell.length_a   1.000
_cell.length_b   1.000
_cell.length_c   1.000
_cell.angle_alpha   90.00
_cell.angle_beta   90.00
_cell.angle_gamma   90.00
#
_symmetry.space_group_name_H-M   'P 1'
#
loop_
_entity.id
_entity.type
_entity.pdbx_description
1 polymer ?
#
loop_
_entity_poly.entity_id
_entity_poly.type
_entity_poly.pdbx_seq_one_letter_code
_entity_poly.pdbx_strand_id
1 'polypeptide(L)'
;MAKNLQYEGIKPEAFDQLKSKLQTYGIKLQSNSGSFSEKGVSGSYDYNPEAETLKLDSLTVGFPASMMVNEDALQARMDELMVQHGARPRH
;
A
#
# COMPACT_ATOMS: atom_id res chain seq x y z
N MET A 1 -10.36 10.69 6.00
CA MET A 1 -9.26 11.65 5.74
C MET A 1 -8.22 10.82 5.02
N ALA A 2 -7.84 11.17 3.80
CA ALA A 2 -6.98 10.30 3.01
C ALA A 2 -5.60 10.17 3.69
N LYS A 3 -5.08 8.95 3.80
CA LYS A 3 -3.79 8.69 4.46
C LYS A 3 -2.64 8.69 3.46
N ASN A 4 -1.54 9.29 3.89
CA ASN A 4 -0.30 9.36 3.14
C ASN A 4 0.74 8.50 3.86
N LEU A 5 1.25 7.48 3.18
CA LEU A 5 2.23 6.56 3.71
C LEU A 5 3.46 6.59 2.82
N GLN A 6 4.61 6.80 3.41
CA GLN A 6 5.87 6.70 2.70
C GLN A 6 6.68 5.56 3.29
N TYR A 7 7.48 4.91 2.46
CA TYR A 7 8.37 3.85 2.87
C TYR A 7 9.69 3.96 2.12
N GLU A 8 10.79 3.70 2.81
CA GLU A 8 12.16 3.76 2.28
C GLU A 8 12.87 2.41 2.48
N GLY A 9 13.79 2.04 1.59
CA GLY A 9 14.43 0.71 1.60
C GLY A 9 13.51 -0.42 1.15
N ILE A 10 12.51 -0.11 0.31
CA ILE A 10 11.62 -1.09 -0.29
C ILE A 10 12.39 -1.85 -1.35
N LYS A 11 12.75 -3.10 -1.05
CA LYS A 11 13.25 -4.03 -2.04
C LYS A 11 12.13 -4.42 -3.03
N PRO A 12 12.48 -4.75 -4.28
CA PRO A 12 11.50 -5.24 -5.26
C PRO A 12 10.70 -6.44 -4.75
N GLU A 13 11.30 -7.32 -3.95
CA GLU A 13 10.62 -8.45 -3.31
C GLU A 13 9.52 -8.01 -2.32
N ALA A 14 9.78 -6.96 -1.53
CA ALA A 14 8.81 -6.40 -0.59
C ALA A 14 7.60 -5.82 -1.32
N PHE A 15 7.87 -5.09 -2.40
CA PHE A 15 6.82 -4.52 -3.24
C PHE A 15 5.98 -5.59 -3.94
N ASP A 16 6.60 -6.69 -4.39
CA ASP A 16 5.90 -7.81 -5.01
C ASP A 16 4.99 -8.56 -4.02
N GLN A 17 5.44 -8.72 -2.78
CA GLN A 17 4.62 -9.26 -1.69
C GLN A 17 3.45 -8.34 -1.34
N LEU A 18 3.67 -7.03 -1.28
CA LEU A 18 2.59 -6.06 -1.11
C LEU A 18 1.56 -6.20 -2.24
N LYS A 19 2.02 -6.26 -3.49
CA LYS A 19 1.19 -6.49 -4.68
C LYS A 19 0.31 -7.72 -4.52
N SER A 20 0.90 -8.86 -4.16
CA SER A 20 0.17 -10.12 -3.96
C SER A 20 -0.86 -10.03 -2.83
N LYS A 21 -0.53 -9.36 -1.73
CA LYS A 21 -1.46 -9.15 -0.61
C LYS A 21 -2.61 -8.25 -1.01
N LEU A 22 -2.33 -7.10 -1.61
CA LEU A 22 -3.35 -6.17 -2.11
C LEU A 22 -4.25 -6.87 -3.14
N GLN A 23 -3.70 -7.69 -4.02
CA GLN A 23 -4.46 -8.50 -4.98
C GLN A 23 -5.40 -9.50 -4.29
N THR A 24 -5.02 -10.03 -3.11
CA THR A 24 -5.90 -10.89 -2.30
C THR A 24 -7.14 -10.14 -1.78
N TYR A 25 -6.99 -8.84 -1.51
CA TYR A 25 -8.11 -7.95 -1.19
C TYR A 25 -8.86 -7.45 -2.44
N GLY A 26 -8.46 -7.93 -3.62
CA GLY A 26 -9.01 -7.50 -4.90
C GLY A 26 -8.50 -6.13 -5.32
N ILE A 27 -7.31 -5.71 -4.89
CA ILE A 27 -6.68 -4.45 -5.30
C ILE A 27 -5.49 -4.78 -6.19
N LYS A 28 -5.57 -4.47 -7.49
CA LYS A 28 -4.45 -4.75 -8.41
C LYS A 28 -3.59 -3.52 -8.64
N LEU A 29 -2.32 -3.59 -8.25
CA LEU A 29 -1.30 -2.62 -8.65
C LEU A 29 -0.72 -3.04 -10.01
N GLN A 30 -1.16 -2.41 -11.09
CA GLN A 30 -0.78 -2.79 -12.46
C GLN A 30 0.63 -2.33 -12.87
N SER A 31 1.26 -1.42 -12.14
CA SER A 31 2.56 -0.83 -12.48
C SER A 31 3.40 -0.57 -11.23
N ASN A 32 4.48 0.18 -11.37
CA ASN A 32 5.24 0.71 -10.23
C ASN A 32 4.53 1.92 -9.63
N SER A 33 3.88 2.73 -10.45
CA SER A 33 3.11 3.88 -10.03
C SER A 33 1.74 3.93 -10.70
N GLY A 34 0.77 4.55 -10.04
CA GLY A 34 -0.58 4.72 -10.53
C GLY A 34 -1.60 4.88 -9.41
N SER A 35 -2.88 4.76 -9.74
CA SER A 35 -3.98 4.78 -8.77
C SER A 35 -4.73 3.46 -8.80
N PHE A 36 -5.16 2.99 -7.63
CA PHE A 36 -6.05 1.84 -7.48
C PHE A 36 -7.37 2.30 -6.87
N SER A 37 -8.46 1.67 -7.28
CA SER A 37 -9.79 1.92 -6.72
C SER A 37 -10.63 0.66 -6.90
N GLU A 38 -10.55 -0.25 -5.94
CA GLU A 38 -11.27 -1.53 -5.98
C GLU A 38 -11.84 -1.86 -4.61
N LYS A 39 -13.03 -2.49 -4.60
CA LYS A 39 -13.68 -3.03 -3.39
C LYS A 39 -13.91 -2.03 -2.26
N GLY A 40 -13.92 -0.73 -2.56
CA GLY A 40 -14.03 0.34 -1.57
C GLY A 40 -12.69 0.77 -0.98
N VAL A 41 -11.56 0.28 -1.48
CA VAL A 41 -10.23 0.85 -1.17
C VAL A 41 -9.73 1.59 -2.40
N SER A 42 -9.40 2.86 -2.20
CA SER A 42 -8.91 3.75 -3.25
C SER A 42 -7.65 4.45 -2.81
N GLY A 43 -6.74 4.74 -3.72
CA GLY A 43 -5.52 5.46 -3.43
C GLY A 43 -4.60 5.54 -4.63
N SER A 44 -3.51 6.26 -4.45
CA SER A 44 -2.41 6.36 -5.40
C SER A 44 -1.16 5.75 -4.79
N TYR A 45 -0.31 5.18 -5.64
CA TYR A 45 0.96 4.61 -5.24
C TYR A 45 2.03 5.00 -6.25
N ASP A 46 3.25 5.14 -5.76
CA ASP A 46 4.43 5.46 -6.54
C ASP A 46 5.62 4.69 -5.96
N TYR A 47 5.94 3.58 -6.59
CA TYR A 47 7.10 2.77 -6.27
C TYR A 47 8.26 3.15 -7.19
N ASN A 48 9.38 3.53 -6.59
CA ASN A 48 10.63 3.76 -7.27
C ASN A 48 11.64 2.67 -6.84
N PRO A 49 11.95 1.69 -7.70
CA PRO A 49 12.93 0.66 -7.39
C PRO A 49 14.38 1.18 -7.38
N GLU A 50 14.68 2.28 -8.07
CA GLU A 50 16.03 2.87 -8.07
C GLU A 50 16.33 3.61 -6.76
N ALA A 51 15.32 4.29 -6.22
CA ALA A 51 15.40 4.96 -4.93
C ALA A 51 15.02 4.04 -3.76
N GLU A 52 14.56 2.81 -4.04
CA GLU A 52 14.00 1.87 -3.07
C GLU A 52 12.92 2.54 -2.20
N THR A 53 12.06 3.37 -2.80
CA THR A 53 11.02 4.11 -2.07
C THR A 53 9.64 3.79 -2.60
N LEU A 54 8.67 3.63 -1.70
CA LEU A 54 7.25 3.53 -2.03
C LEU A 54 6.51 4.68 -1.38
N LYS A 55 5.74 5.41 -2.18
CA LYS A 55 4.80 6.42 -1.69
C LYS A 55 3.39 5.92 -1.95
N LEU A 56 2.52 6.03 -0.97
CA LEU A 56 1.10 5.78 -1.07
C LEU A 56 0.41 7.06 -0.67
N ASP A 57 -0.31 7.64 -1.60
CA ASP A 57 -1.02 8.90 -1.40
C ASP A 57 -2.52 8.63 -1.46
N SER A 58 -3.29 9.42 -0.71
CA SER A 58 -4.74 9.39 -0.77
C SER A 58 -5.36 8.02 -0.48
N LEU A 59 -4.70 7.19 0.35
CA LEU A 59 -5.26 5.89 0.75
C LEU A 59 -6.54 6.13 1.53
N THR A 60 -7.64 5.62 1.00
CA THR A 60 -8.98 5.79 1.55
C THR A 60 -9.68 4.44 1.55
N VAL A 61 -10.34 4.11 2.66
CA VAL A 61 -11.20 2.93 2.75
C VAL A 61 -12.65 3.37 2.91
N GLY A 62 -13.40 3.29 1.83
CA GLY A 62 -14.85 3.48 1.78
C GLY A 62 -15.64 2.18 1.92
N PHE A 63 -16.96 2.32 1.81
CA PHE A 63 -17.91 1.22 1.90
C PHE A 63 -17.87 0.35 0.63
N PRO A 64 -17.92 -0.99 0.70
CA PRO A 64 -18.11 -1.84 1.89
C PRO A 64 -16.82 -2.29 2.61
N ALA A 65 -15.62 -1.99 2.08
CA ALA A 65 -14.35 -2.41 2.69
C ALA A 65 -14.22 -1.93 4.14
N SER A 66 -14.70 -0.72 4.44
CA SER A 66 -14.71 -0.15 5.80
C SER A 66 -15.42 -1.01 6.85
N MET A 67 -16.32 -1.93 6.44
CA MET A 67 -16.96 -2.88 7.36
C MET A 67 -16.04 -4.02 7.79
N MET A 68 -15.02 -4.35 6.99
CA MET A 68 -14.11 -5.48 7.23
C MET A 68 -12.70 -5.02 7.62
N VAL A 69 -12.23 -3.90 7.07
CA VAL A 69 -10.91 -3.34 7.33
C VAL A 69 -11.03 -1.82 7.39
N ASN A 70 -10.45 -1.19 8.40
CA ASN A 70 -10.35 0.27 8.48
C ASN A 70 -9.00 0.74 7.91
N GLU A 71 -8.91 2.02 7.54
CA GLU A 71 -7.69 2.65 7.03
C GLU A 71 -6.48 2.36 7.93
N ASP A 72 -6.64 2.48 9.25
CA ASP A 72 -5.61 2.19 10.26
C ASP A 72 -5.16 0.72 10.27
N ALA A 73 -6.10 -0.22 10.13
CA ALA A 73 -5.79 -1.64 10.13
C ALA A 73 -5.07 -2.06 8.84
N LEU A 74 -5.48 -1.47 7.70
CA LEU A 74 -4.79 -1.67 6.44
C LEU A 74 -3.38 -1.08 6.51
N GLN A 75 -3.24 0.15 7.00
CA GLN A 75 -1.95 0.78 7.22
C GLN A 75 -1.05 -0.06 8.11
N ALA A 76 -1.51 -0.51 9.28
CA ALA A 76 -0.72 -1.33 10.19
C ALA A 76 -0.24 -2.63 9.53
N ARG A 77 -1.08 -3.27 8.70
CA ARG A 77 -0.69 -4.46 7.93
C ARG A 77 0.34 -4.15 6.85
N MET A 78 0.21 -3.02 6.18
CA MET A 78 1.20 -2.57 5.19
C MET A 78 2.53 -2.28 5.89
N ASP A 79 2.50 -1.57 7.01
CA ASP A 79 3.65 -1.24 7.84
C ASP A 79 4.39 -2.50 8.28
N GLU A 80 3.67 -3.46 8.88
CA GLU A 80 4.23 -4.74 9.33
C GLU A 80 4.88 -5.51 8.18
N LEU A 81 4.21 -5.61 7.04
CA LEU A 81 4.73 -6.31 5.87
C LEU A 81 5.97 -5.62 5.31
N MET A 82 5.96 -4.30 5.24
CA MET A 82 7.10 -3.51 4.78
C MET A 82 8.30 -3.66 5.72
N VAL A 83 8.09 -3.53 7.02
CA VAL A 83 9.12 -3.74 8.05
C VAL A 83 9.68 -5.16 8.02
N GLN A 84 8.82 -6.16 7.84
CA GLN A 84 9.24 -7.57 7.73
C GLN A 84 10.17 -7.81 6.55
N HIS A 85 10.01 -7.05 5.45
CA HIS A 85 10.86 -7.12 4.27
C HIS A 85 11.99 -6.07 4.25
N GLY A 86 12.22 -5.38 5.37
CA GLY A 86 13.34 -4.45 5.56
C GLY A 86 13.08 -3.00 5.14
N ALA A 87 11.88 -2.70 4.67
CA ALA A 87 11.46 -1.33 4.39
C ALA A 87 11.11 -0.60 5.69
N ARG A 88 11.31 0.72 5.70
CA ARG A 88 11.06 1.57 6.86
C ARG A 88 9.92 2.53 6.56
N PRO A 89 8.83 2.48 7.33
CA PRO A 89 7.77 3.45 7.21
C PRO A 89 8.25 4.85 7.61
N ARG A 90 7.80 5.84 6.84
CA ARG A 90 8.01 7.27 7.03
C ARG A 90 6.63 7.94 6.87
N HIS A 91 5.84 7.96 7.93
CA HIS A 91 4.54 8.63 8.02
C HIS A 91 4.45 9.42 9.32
#